data_AF-A0A0C2WE09-F1
#
_entry.id   AF-A0A0C2WE09-F1
#
_cell.length_a   1.000
_cell.length_b   1.000
_cell.length_c   1.000
_cell.angle_alpha   90.00
_cell.angle_beta   90.00
_cell.angle_gamma   90.00
#
_symmetry.space_group_name_H-M   'P 1'
#
loop_
_entity.id
_entity.type
_entity.pdbx_description
1 polymer ?
#
loop_
_entity_poly.entity_id
_entity_poly.type
_entity_poly.pdbx_seq_one_letter_code
_entity_poly.pdbx_strand_id
1 'polypeptide(L)'
;MRYRNRKTSEIAATLKSNGYQLPVLDDVFHGTEYLDAIRTGLIHENDILLMYSIDGAQLYRDKESDCFFSIWVILNLSPDLRYKKKYILPANFIPGPNKPDNTESFLLPSFRHASALQKEGLKVYDAQKREEILCGLFFCFFTADTVAIPTLNGLVGHTGGSGCRIPCGQRGRRKPQQPTYYPAALKPDDYSVKGCDHPDIDIDQLDGPNTVEYLRNLRILLQSTTKRNYNKNRLLTGIVRPSICLGFDESK
;
A
#
# COMPACT_ATOMS: atom_id res chain seq x y z
N MET A 1 -0.34 17.76 -16.07
CA MET A 1 0.43 17.50 -14.83
C MET A 1 0.40 18.62 -13.79
N ARG A 2 -0.25 19.78 -14.04
CA ARG A 2 -0.29 20.89 -13.06
C ARG A 2 -1.39 20.80 -12.00
N TYR A 3 -2.30 19.82 -12.09
CA TYR A 3 -3.45 19.75 -11.19
C TYR A 3 -3.00 19.62 -9.73
N ARG A 4 -2.08 18.70 -9.43
CA ARG A 4 -1.50 18.56 -8.07
C ARG A 4 -1.03 19.90 -7.53
N ASN A 5 -0.14 20.58 -8.24
CA ASN A 5 0.46 21.83 -7.75
C ASN A 5 -0.60 22.92 -7.49
N ARG A 6 -1.61 23.04 -8.36
CA ARG A 6 -2.73 23.96 -8.14
C ARG A 6 -3.53 23.57 -6.89
N LYS A 7 -3.91 22.30 -6.77
CA LYS A 7 -4.71 21.79 -5.65
C LYS A 7 -3.95 21.93 -4.33
N THR A 8 -2.65 21.66 -4.29
CA THR A 8 -1.80 21.87 -3.12
C THR A 8 -1.76 23.34 -2.71
N SER A 9 -1.64 24.27 -3.67
CA SER A 9 -1.71 25.71 -3.40
C SER A 9 -3.09 26.15 -2.86
N GLU A 10 -4.18 25.61 -3.41
CA GLU A 10 -5.55 25.86 -2.94
C GLU A 10 -5.75 25.36 -1.50
N ILE A 11 -5.25 24.16 -1.19
CA ILE A 11 -5.27 23.57 0.15
C ILE A 11 -4.49 24.45 1.12
N ALA A 12 -3.27 24.86 0.76
CA ALA A 12 -2.44 25.72 1.59
C ALA A 12 -3.09 27.09 1.84
N ALA A 13 -3.74 27.67 0.83
CA ALA A 13 -4.48 28.92 0.98
C ALA A 13 -5.69 28.75 1.93
N THR A 14 -6.44 27.65 1.78
CA THR A 14 -7.60 27.33 2.63
C THR A 14 -7.20 27.11 4.08
N LEU A 15 -6.11 26.37 4.33
CA LEU A 15 -5.56 26.20 5.68
C LEU A 15 -5.22 27.55 6.31
N LYS A 16 -4.57 28.46 5.56
CA LYS A 16 -4.22 29.79 6.08
C LYS A 16 -5.45 30.67 6.39
N SER A 17 -6.48 30.62 5.56
CA SER A 17 -7.69 31.45 5.75
C SER A 17 -8.68 30.88 6.76
N ASN A 18 -8.63 29.57 7.03
CA ASN A 18 -9.61 28.87 7.86
C ASN A 18 -9.00 28.30 9.17
N GLY A 19 -8.07 29.02 9.79
CA GLY A 19 -7.51 28.63 11.09
C GLY A 19 -6.81 27.27 11.10
N TYR A 20 -6.17 26.90 9.99
CA TYR A 20 -5.51 25.60 9.76
C TYR A 20 -6.47 24.41 9.76
N GLN A 21 -7.73 24.62 9.41
CA GLN A 21 -8.72 23.55 9.25
C GLN A 21 -9.16 23.39 7.79
N LEU A 22 -9.24 22.15 7.32
CA LEU A 22 -9.80 21.81 6.02
C LEU A 22 -11.27 21.37 6.20
N PRO A 23 -12.23 22.08 5.60
CA PRO A 23 -13.65 21.74 5.74
C PRO A 23 -14.02 20.46 4.96
N VAL A 24 -13.28 20.14 3.90
CA VAL A 24 -13.53 19.01 3.01
C VAL A 24 -12.21 18.36 2.64
N LEU A 25 -12.20 17.02 2.64
CA LEU A 25 -11.10 16.18 2.15
C LEU A 25 -11.58 15.48 0.87
N ASP A 26 -11.24 16.02 -0.30
CA ASP A 26 -11.79 15.55 -1.60
C ASP A 26 -10.79 14.79 -2.48
N ASP A 27 -9.51 14.80 -2.11
CA ASP A 27 -8.43 14.19 -2.89
C ASP A 27 -7.25 13.78 -2.01
N VAL A 28 -6.39 12.92 -2.53
CA VAL A 28 -5.18 12.41 -1.87
C VAL A 28 -4.24 13.51 -1.35
N PHE A 29 -4.30 14.70 -1.94
CA PHE A 29 -3.45 15.84 -1.56
C PHE A 29 -3.88 16.55 -0.26
N HIS A 30 -5.00 16.16 0.35
CA HIS A 30 -5.40 16.66 1.67
C HIS A 30 -4.79 15.84 2.81
N GLY A 31 -4.17 14.69 2.49
CA GLY A 31 -3.53 13.85 3.49
C GLY A 31 -2.37 14.57 4.17
N THR A 32 -2.29 14.44 5.49
CA THR A 32 -1.23 15.05 6.30
C THR A 32 0.15 14.59 5.85
N GLU A 33 0.30 13.31 5.50
CA GLU A 33 1.56 12.74 5.03
C GLU A 33 2.03 13.38 3.72
N TYR A 34 1.10 13.67 2.81
CA TYR A 34 1.42 14.37 1.56
C TYR A 34 1.83 15.83 1.82
N LEU A 35 1.08 16.54 2.66
CA LEU A 35 1.38 17.94 3.00
C LEU A 35 2.70 18.06 3.75
N ASP A 36 2.99 17.13 4.64
CA ASP A 36 4.26 17.03 5.33
C ASP A 36 5.40 16.75 4.37
N ALA A 37 5.24 15.82 3.43
CA ALA A 37 6.23 15.53 2.39
C ALA A 37 6.53 16.74 1.49
N ILE A 38 5.52 17.57 1.16
CA ILE A 38 5.75 18.85 0.47
C ILE A 38 6.52 19.82 1.36
N ARG A 39 6.10 19.96 2.63
CA ARG A 39 6.70 20.90 3.60
C ARG A 39 8.17 20.59 3.89
N THR A 40 8.52 19.31 3.99
CA THR A 40 9.89 18.85 4.27
C THR A 40 10.78 18.81 3.03
N GLY A 41 10.23 19.11 1.84
CA GLY A 41 10.97 19.05 0.58
C GLY A 41 11.20 17.62 0.07
N LEU A 42 10.45 16.63 0.59
CA LEU A 42 10.48 15.27 0.08
C LEU A 42 9.84 15.19 -1.32
N ILE A 43 8.77 15.96 -1.54
CA ILE A 43 8.09 16.08 -2.84
C ILE A 43 8.35 17.48 -3.42
N HIS A 44 8.84 17.51 -4.65
CA HIS A 44 9.15 18.72 -5.40
C HIS A 44 8.08 19.04 -6.46
N GLU A 45 8.10 20.28 -6.96
CA GLU A 45 7.11 20.82 -7.91
C GLU A 45 6.96 20.00 -9.20
N ASN A 46 8.05 19.38 -9.67
CA ASN A 46 8.07 18.60 -10.92
C ASN A 46 7.90 17.09 -10.70
N ASP A 47 7.83 16.62 -9.46
CA ASP A 47 7.74 15.19 -9.17
C ASP A 47 6.42 14.58 -9.65
N ILE A 48 6.50 13.33 -10.08
CA ILE A 48 5.37 12.53 -10.56
C ILE A 48 4.96 11.58 -9.44
N LEU A 49 3.75 11.76 -8.91
CA LEU A 49 3.17 10.89 -7.90
C LEU A 49 2.47 9.71 -8.56
N LEU A 50 2.88 8.50 -8.17
CA LEU A 50 2.33 7.26 -8.67
C LEU A 50 1.59 6.50 -7.58
N MET A 51 0.45 5.95 -7.98
CA MET A 51 -0.25 4.89 -7.26
C MET A 51 -0.20 3.62 -8.11
N TYR A 52 0.12 2.50 -7.47
CA TYR A 52 0.01 1.18 -8.10
C TYR A 52 -1.31 0.53 -7.73
N SER A 53 -1.93 -0.19 -8.65
CA SER A 53 -3.11 -1.00 -8.36
C SER A 53 -3.01 -2.37 -9.01
N ILE A 54 -3.41 -3.42 -8.31
CA ILE A 54 -3.51 -4.78 -8.84
C ILE A 54 -4.85 -5.40 -8.44
N ASP A 55 -5.50 -6.05 -9.40
CA ASP A 55 -6.74 -6.78 -9.16
C ASP A 55 -6.82 -8.05 -10.01
N GLY A 56 -7.56 -9.03 -9.51
CA GLY A 56 -7.94 -10.23 -10.25
C GLY A 56 -9.32 -10.05 -10.86
N ALA A 57 -9.53 -10.53 -12.08
CA ALA A 57 -10.84 -10.59 -12.70
C ALA A 57 -11.06 -11.94 -13.35
N GLN A 58 -12.31 -12.39 -13.31
CA GLN A 58 -12.76 -13.58 -14.03
C GLN A 58 -13.36 -13.15 -15.37
N LEU A 59 -12.80 -13.65 -16.48
CA LEU A 59 -13.31 -13.30 -17.80
C LEU A 59 -14.65 -13.98 -18.03
N TYR A 60 -15.68 -13.17 -18.30
CA TYR A 60 -17.09 -13.55 -18.25
C TYR A 60 -17.49 -14.69 -19.21
N ARG A 61 -16.72 -14.90 -20.29
CA ARG A 61 -16.99 -15.95 -21.27
C ARG A 61 -16.66 -17.34 -20.72
N ASP A 62 -15.65 -17.43 -19.86
CA ASP A 62 -15.15 -18.72 -19.42
C ASP A 62 -15.31 -18.93 -17.91
N LYS A 63 -15.37 -17.89 -17.05
CA LYS A 63 -15.50 -17.93 -15.56
C LYS A 63 -14.58 -18.93 -14.80
N GLU A 64 -13.79 -19.70 -15.54
CA GLU A 64 -12.82 -20.69 -15.12
C GLU A 64 -11.40 -20.13 -15.22
N SER A 65 -11.24 -18.93 -15.80
CA SER A 65 -9.94 -18.30 -16.02
C SER A 65 -9.82 -17.01 -15.21
N ASP A 66 -9.06 -17.09 -14.12
CA ASP A 66 -8.60 -15.94 -13.37
C ASP A 66 -7.51 -15.23 -14.18
N CYS A 67 -7.64 -13.93 -14.40
CA CYS A 67 -6.54 -13.10 -14.90
C CYS A 67 -6.30 -11.95 -13.93
N PHE A 68 -5.05 -11.49 -13.87
CA PHE A 68 -4.68 -10.41 -12.98
C PHE A 68 -4.13 -9.26 -13.80
N PHE A 69 -4.55 -8.05 -13.45
CA PHE A 69 -4.16 -6.83 -14.12
C PHE A 69 -3.55 -5.91 -13.10
N SER A 70 -2.49 -5.22 -13.48
CA SER A 70 -2.02 -4.11 -12.70
C SER A 70 -1.81 -2.86 -13.52
N ILE A 71 -1.93 -1.72 -12.85
CA ILE A 71 -1.91 -0.40 -13.45
C ILE A 71 -1.10 0.56 -12.60
N TRP A 72 -0.51 1.55 -13.26
CA TRP A 72 -0.03 2.78 -12.65
C TRP A 72 -1.04 3.91 -12.88
N VAL A 73 -1.32 4.65 -11.83
CA VAL A 73 -2.15 5.85 -11.88
C VAL A 73 -1.29 7.05 -11.53
N ILE A 74 -1.25 8.03 -12.43
CA ILE A 74 -0.56 9.29 -12.20
C ILE A 74 -1.47 10.21 -11.39
N LEU A 75 -1.13 10.43 -10.11
CA LEU A 75 -1.92 11.24 -9.20
C LEU A 75 -1.85 12.74 -9.54
N ASN A 76 -0.87 13.20 -10.31
CA ASN A 76 -0.78 14.60 -10.76
C ASN A 76 -1.92 15.04 -11.69
N LEU A 77 -2.75 14.13 -12.17
CA LEU A 77 -3.97 14.40 -12.93
C LEU A 77 -5.16 14.53 -11.98
N SER A 78 -6.19 15.30 -12.36
CA SER A 78 -7.39 15.46 -11.53
C SER A 78 -8.14 14.13 -11.35
N PRO A 79 -8.97 13.97 -10.29
CA PRO A 79 -9.80 12.79 -10.12
C PRO A 79 -10.65 12.46 -11.36
N ASP A 80 -11.15 13.50 -12.03
CA ASP A 80 -11.97 13.38 -13.25
C ASP A 80 -11.22 12.79 -14.45
N LEU A 81 -9.88 12.86 -14.43
CA LEU A 81 -9.02 12.37 -15.51
C LEU A 81 -8.29 11.08 -15.14
N ARG A 82 -7.67 11.01 -13.96
CA ARG A 82 -6.68 9.97 -13.61
C ARG A 82 -7.22 8.54 -13.63
N TYR A 83 -8.55 8.37 -13.51
CA TYR A 83 -9.24 7.08 -13.56
C TYR A 83 -9.96 6.79 -14.88
N LYS A 84 -9.87 7.67 -15.88
CA LYS A 84 -10.42 7.38 -17.21
C LYS A 84 -9.42 6.50 -17.96
N LYS A 85 -9.94 5.53 -18.74
CA LYS A 85 -9.14 4.54 -19.50
C LYS A 85 -7.96 5.14 -20.27
N LYS A 86 -8.11 6.35 -20.82
CA LYS A 86 -7.07 7.08 -21.57
C LYS A 86 -5.83 7.45 -20.73
N TYR A 87 -5.99 7.61 -19.42
CA TYR A 87 -4.94 8.12 -18.53
C TYR A 87 -4.40 7.05 -17.56
N ILE A 88 -5.01 5.86 -17.53
CA ILE A 88 -4.49 4.72 -16.79
C ILE A 88 -3.35 4.11 -17.60
N LEU A 89 -2.22 3.84 -16.94
CA LEU A 89 -1.07 3.19 -17.56
C LEU A 89 -1.10 1.70 -17.21
N PRO A 90 -1.32 0.78 -18.16
CA PRO A 90 -1.19 -0.64 -17.90
C PRO A 90 0.25 -0.97 -17.48
N ALA A 91 0.40 -1.68 -16.36
CA ALA A 91 1.70 -2.09 -15.85
C ALA A 91 2.03 -3.53 -16.25
N ASN A 92 1.12 -4.47 -16.00
CA ASN A 92 1.26 -5.85 -16.46
C ASN A 92 -0.10 -6.58 -16.58
N PHE A 93 -0.02 -7.73 -17.26
CA PHE A 93 -1.10 -8.67 -17.47
C PHE A 93 -0.59 -10.06 -17.10
N ILE A 94 -1.26 -10.72 -16.16
CA ILE A 94 -0.93 -12.09 -15.76
C ILE A 94 -2.04 -13.01 -16.27
N PRO A 95 -1.73 -13.89 -17.23
CA PRO A 95 -2.72 -14.79 -17.80
C PRO A 95 -3.13 -15.87 -16.77
N GLY A 96 -4.36 -16.35 -16.94
CA GLY A 96 -4.93 -17.46 -16.19
C GLY A 96 -4.54 -18.83 -16.70
N PRO A 97 -5.28 -19.88 -16.29
CA PRO A 97 -6.54 -19.83 -15.55
C PRO A 97 -6.40 -19.73 -14.02
N ASN A 98 -5.20 -19.98 -13.48
CA ASN A 98 -4.97 -20.05 -12.05
C ASN A 98 -4.18 -18.83 -11.54
N LYS A 99 -4.33 -18.53 -10.25
CA LYS A 99 -3.45 -17.57 -9.57
C LYS A 99 -1.97 -17.97 -9.74
N PRO A 100 -1.07 -17.02 -10.10
CA PRO A 100 0.36 -17.32 -10.18
C PRO A 100 0.93 -17.73 -8.83
N ASP A 101 1.73 -18.80 -8.81
CA ASP A 101 2.45 -19.25 -7.61
C ASP A 101 3.37 -18.16 -7.06
N ASN A 102 4.02 -17.44 -7.96
CA ASN A 102 4.87 -16.30 -7.65
C ASN A 102 4.35 -15.07 -8.40
N THR A 103 3.45 -14.31 -7.79
CA THR A 103 2.95 -13.07 -8.38
C THR A 103 4.07 -12.01 -8.48
N GLU A 104 5.00 -11.99 -7.53
CA GLU A 104 6.07 -10.97 -7.46
C GLU A 104 7.01 -11.01 -8.66
N SER A 105 7.20 -12.18 -9.30
CA SER A 105 8.01 -12.28 -10.53
C SER A 105 7.45 -11.44 -11.68
N PHE A 106 6.13 -11.21 -11.71
CA PHE A 106 5.46 -10.36 -12.71
C PHE A 106 5.46 -8.87 -12.32
N LEU A 107 5.51 -8.56 -11.01
CA LEU A 107 5.54 -7.18 -10.52
C LEU A 107 6.94 -6.58 -10.55
N LEU A 108 7.95 -7.42 -10.31
CA LEU A 108 9.34 -7.01 -10.12
C LEU A 108 9.92 -6.20 -11.29
N PRO A 109 9.69 -6.53 -12.58
CA PRO A 109 10.17 -5.70 -13.68
C PRO A 109 9.64 -4.26 -13.60
N SER A 110 8.35 -4.10 -13.35
CA SER A 110 7.72 -2.78 -13.26
C SER A 110 8.24 -1.99 -12.04
N PHE A 111 8.43 -2.66 -10.90
CA PHE A 111 8.88 -2.01 -9.66
C PHE A 111 10.36 -1.63 -9.75
N ARG A 112 11.18 -2.42 -10.45
CA ARG A 112 12.58 -2.08 -10.73
C ARG A 112 12.70 -0.81 -11.57
N HIS A 113 11.88 -0.65 -12.61
CA HIS A 113 11.88 0.58 -13.40
C HIS A 113 11.46 1.80 -12.57
N ALA A 114 10.39 1.67 -11.78
CA ALA A 114 9.96 2.76 -10.91
C ALA A 114 11.04 3.12 -9.86
N SER A 115 11.68 2.13 -9.22
CA SER A 115 12.79 2.34 -8.28
C SER A 115 14.01 3.01 -8.93
N ALA A 116 14.36 2.63 -10.17
CA ALA A 116 15.43 3.28 -10.93
C ALA A 116 15.10 4.76 -11.20
N LEU A 117 13.85 5.05 -11.58
CA LEU A 117 13.37 6.42 -11.79
C LEU A 117 13.31 7.25 -10.50
N GLN A 118 13.05 6.65 -9.34
CA GLN A 118 13.20 7.36 -8.05
C GLN A 118 14.63 7.84 -7.87
N LYS A 119 15.62 6.97 -8.15
CA LYS A 119 17.04 7.26 -7.95
C LYS A 119 17.59 8.27 -8.96
N GLU A 120 17.32 8.04 -10.24
CA GLU A 120 17.94 8.79 -11.35
C GLU A 120 17.12 10.01 -11.79
N GLY A 121 15.80 9.97 -11.58
CA GLY A 121 14.86 10.94 -12.13
C GLY A 121 14.64 10.75 -13.64
N LEU A 122 13.60 11.42 -14.16
CA LEU A 122 13.24 11.42 -15.57
C LEU A 122 13.44 12.82 -16.15
N LYS A 123 14.36 12.98 -17.11
CA LYS A 123 14.50 14.24 -17.85
C LYS A 123 13.39 14.36 -18.88
N VAL A 124 12.64 15.45 -18.82
CA VAL A 124 11.49 15.73 -19.71
C VAL A 124 11.57 17.15 -20.20
N TYR A 125 11.27 17.38 -21.48
CA TYR A 125 11.09 18.74 -22.00
C TYR A 125 9.69 19.26 -21.65
N ASP A 126 9.62 20.34 -20.89
CA ASP A 126 8.37 21.01 -20.57
C ASP A 126 8.10 22.11 -21.61
N ALA A 127 7.21 21.83 -22.56
CA ALA A 127 6.91 22.78 -23.64
C ALA A 127 6.29 24.10 -23.15
N GLN A 128 5.64 24.11 -21.98
CA GLN A 128 5.06 25.32 -21.41
C GLN A 128 6.13 26.21 -20.80
N LYS A 129 7.09 25.61 -20.08
CA LYS A 129 8.25 26.32 -19.51
C LYS A 129 9.37 26.56 -20.53
N ARG A 130 9.35 25.84 -21.66
CA ARG A 130 10.37 25.81 -22.73
C ARG A 130 11.75 25.39 -22.22
N GLU A 131 11.79 24.49 -21.25
CA GLU A 131 13.03 24.04 -20.61
C GLU A 131 13.01 22.52 -20.38
N GLU A 132 14.20 21.95 -20.20
CA GLU A 132 14.32 20.59 -19.68
C GLU A 132 14.15 20.60 -18.16
N ILE A 133 13.23 19.78 -17.67
CA ILE A 133 13.02 19.57 -16.24
C ILE A 133 13.45 18.15 -15.86
N LEU A 134 13.94 18.00 -14.64
CA LEU A 134 14.11 16.69 -14.02
C LEU A 134 12.88 16.40 -13.16
N CYS A 135 12.18 15.32 -13.46
CA CYS A 135 11.04 14.84 -12.69
C CYS A 135 11.49 13.69 -11.78
N GLY A 136 11.39 13.85 -10.47
CA GLY A 136 11.44 12.71 -9.55
C GLY A 136 10.17 11.87 -9.67
N LEU A 137 10.27 10.61 -9.29
CA LEU A 137 9.11 9.74 -9.13
C LEU A 137 8.86 9.57 -7.64
N PHE A 138 7.62 9.84 -7.21
CA PHE A 138 7.17 9.61 -5.84
C PHE A 138 6.14 8.52 -5.77
N PHE A 139 6.43 7.44 -5.05
CA PHE A 139 5.52 6.31 -4.92
C PHE A 139 4.62 6.50 -3.69
N CYS A 140 3.36 6.89 -3.91
CA CYS A 140 2.46 7.23 -2.80
C CYS A 140 1.98 5.99 -2.04
N PHE A 141 1.36 5.05 -2.74
CA PHE A 141 0.85 3.82 -2.15
C PHE A 141 0.43 2.82 -3.24
N PHE A 142 0.29 1.57 -2.83
CA PHE A 142 -0.37 0.55 -3.63
C PHE A 142 -1.80 0.33 -3.16
N THR A 143 -2.63 -0.16 -4.08
CA THR A 143 -4.02 -0.50 -3.84
C THR A 143 -4.27 -1.92 -4.34
N ALA A 144 -5.01 -2.68 -3.56
CA ALA A 144 -5.49 -4.00 -3.90
C ALA A 144 -6.69 -4.31 -2.98
N ASP A 145 -7.49 -5.29 -3.34
CA ASP A 145 -8.53 -5.77 -2.44
C ASP A 145 -7.91 -6.47 -1.21
N THR A 146 -8.75 -6.82 -0.24
CA THR A 146 -8.34 -7.49 1.01
C THR A 146 -7.55 -8.79 0.76
N VAL A 147 -7.81 -9.48 -0.35
CA VAL A 147 -7.27 -10.80 -0.66
C VAL A 147 -5.94 -10.70 -1.39
N ALA A 148 -5.76 -9.66 -2.21
CA ALA A 148 -4.58 -9.42 -3.03
C ALA A 148 -3.53 -8.54 -2.33
N ILE A 149 -3.91 -7.70 -1.34
CA ILE A 149 -2.94 -6.88 -0.58
C ILE A 149 -1.75 -7.67 0.03
N PRO A 150 -1.91 -8.93 0.53
CA PRO A 150 -0.81 -9.74 1.04
C PRO A 150 0.26 -10.08 -0.02
N THR A 151 -0.11 -9.98 -1.30
CA THR A 151 0.82 -10.14 -2.41
C THR A 151 1.85 -9.02 -2.43
N LEU A 152 1.46 -7.80 -2.02
CA LEU A 152 2.29 -6.61 -2.07
C LEU A 152 3.04 -6.37 -0.75
N ASN A 153 2.33 -6.41 0.37
CA ASN A 153 2.92 -6.08 1.68
C ASN A 153 3.63 -7.26 2.37
N GLY A 154 3.51 -8.49 1.84
CA GLY A 154 4.14 -9.68 2.41
C GLY A 154 3.58 -10.12 3.77
N LEU A 155 2.43 -9.57 4.20
CA LEU A 155 1.78 -9.91 5.47
C LEU A 155 0.86 -11.14 5.32
N VAL A 156 0.34 -11.63 6.44
CA VAL A 156 -0.72 -12.64 6.44
C VAL A 156 -2.02 -12.07 5.86
N GLY A 157 -2.83 -12.93 5.25
CA GLY A 157 -4.15 -12.52 4.77
C GLY A 157 -5.11 -12.17 5.91
N HIS A 158 -6.27 -11.64 5.54
CA HIS A 158 -7.31 -11.16 6.46
C HIS A 158 -7.83 -12.18 7.48
N THR A 159 -7.65 -13.47 7.23
CA THR A 159 -8.00 -14.56 8.16
C THR A 159 -6.90 -14.91 9.15
N GLY A 160 -5.74 -14.26 9.07
CA GLY A 160 -4.59 -14.48 9.94
C GLY A 160 -4.69 -13.74 11.28
N GLY A 161 -3.89 -14.18 12.26
CA GLY A 161 -3.87 -13.58 13.61
C GLY A 161 -3.45 -12.11 13.68
N SER A 162 -2.87 -11.59 12.60
CA SER A 162 -2.57 -10.17 12.38
C SER A 162 -3.09 -9.75 11.00
N GLY A 163 -4.39 -9.92 10.78
CA GLY A 163 -5.03 -9.79 9.45
C GLY A 163 -5.24 -8.35 8.95
N CYS A 164 -4.79 -7.32 9.69
CA CYS A 164 -4.87 -5.95 9.21
C CYS A 164 -3.94 -5.73 8.01
N ARG A 165 -4.38 -4.89 7.04
CA ARG A 165 -3.63 -4.62 5.80
C ARG A 165 -2.36 -3.79 6.05
N ILE A 166 -2.36 -3.05 7.15
CA ILE A 166 -1.26 -2.25 7.69
C ILE A 166 -0.98 -2.83 9.08
N PRO A 167 0.27 -3.06 9.48
CA PRO A 167 0.57 -3.68 10.76
C PRO A 167 0.30 -2.71 11.93
N CYS A 168 -0.96 -2.58 12.34
CA CYS A 168 -1.45 -1.70 13.41
C CYS A 168 -1.38 -2.32 14.82
N GLY A 169 -0.71 -3.47 14.98
CA GLY A 169 -0.61 -4.17 16.27
C GLY A 169 -1.85 -4.95 16.73
N GLN A 170 -3.04 -4.65 16.20
CA GLN A 170 -4.27 -5.37 16.57
C GLN A 170 -4.16 -6.87 16.28
N ARG A 171 -4.37 -7.69 17.32
CA ARG A 171 -4.45 -9.14 17.19
C ARG A 171 -5.89 -9.59 16.95
N GLY A 172 -6.03 -10.55 16.04
CA GLY A 172 -7.30 -11.19 15.77
C GLY A 172 -7.65 -12.23 16.83
N ARG A 173 -8.95 -12.52 16.94
CA ARG A 173 -9.50 -13.59 17.77
C ARG A 173 -9.95 -14.74 16.89
N ARG A 174 -9.53 -15.96 17.22
CA ARG A 174 -9.83 -17.16 16.46
C ARG A 174 -11.16 -17.78 16.89
N LYS A 175 -12.07 -18.02 15.95
CA LYS A 175 -13.30 -18.76 16.25
C LYS A 175 -12.95 -20.16 16.82
N PRO A 176 -13.57 -20.63 17.92
CA PRO A 176 -13.26 -21.94 18.49
C PRO A 176 -13.32 -23.04 17.43
N GLN A 177 -12.34 -23.94 17.46
CA GLN A 177 -12.21 -25.08 16.53
C GLN A 177 -12.06 -24.71 15.04
N GLN A 178 -11.90 -23.43 14.71
CA GLN A 178 -11.71 -22.93 13.35
C GLN A 178 -10.33 -22.28 13.21
N PRO A 179 -9.70 -22.31 12.02
CA PRO A 179 -8.40 -21.69 11.82
C PRO A 179 -8.47 -20.17 11.64
N THR A 180 -9.66 -19.63 11.37
CA THR A 180 -9.90 -18.23 11.00
C THR A 180 -9.86 -17.29 12.20
N TYR A 181 -9.09 -16.22 12.07
CA TYR A 181 -9.05 -15.09 12.98
C TYR A 181 -9.93 -13.95 12.47
N TYR A 182 -10.58 -13.26 13.40
CA TYR A 182 -11.41 -12.08 13.15
C TYR A 182 -10.84 -10.89 13.93
N PRO A 183 -10.83 -9.67 13.38
CA PRO A 183 -10.36 -8.46 14.07
C PRO A 183 -11.40 -7.95 15.08
N ALA A 184 -11.84 -8.81 16.00
CA ALA A 184 -12.80 -8.46 17.04
C ALA A 184 -12.09 -7.69 18.17
N ALA A 185 -12.37 -6.39 18.26
CA ALA A 185 -11.84 -5.53 19.31
C ALA A 185 -12.33 -5.98 20.70
N LEU A 186 -13.65 -6.18 20.82
CA LEU A 186 -14.27 -6.70 22.03
C LEU A 186 -14.05 -8.21 22.16
N LYS A 187 -13.79 -8.66 23.38
CA LYS A 187 -13.71 -10.07 23.74
C LYS A 187 -15.14 -10.63 23.78
N PRO A 188 -15.44 -11.69 23.02
CA PRO A 188 -16.75 -12.32 23.10
C PRO A 188 -17.01 -12.90 24.50
N ASP A 189 -18.29 -13.03 24.85
CA ASP A 189 -18.70 -13.70 26.08
C ASP A 189 -18.26 -15.19 26.07
N ASP A 190 -17.98 -15.74 27.25
CA ASP A 190 -17.55 -17.13 27.45
C ASP A 190 -16.36 -17.57 26.57
N TYR A 191 -15.48 -16.63 26.23
CA TYR A 191 -14.39 -16.85 25.28
C TYR A 191 -13.02 -17.05 25.95
N SER A 192 -12.48 -18.27 25.84
CA SER A 192 -11.19 -18.69 26.45
C SER A 192 -10.25 -19.40 25.46
N VAL A 193 -10.33 -19.04 24.17
CA VAL A 193 -9.46 -19.65 23.15
C VAL A 193 -8.00 -19.28 23.41
N LYS A 194 -7.17 -20.30 23.70
CA LYS A 194 -5.73 -20.15 23.97
C LYS A 194 -5.03 -19.31 22.91
N GLY A 195 -4.34 -18.24 23.34
CA GLY A 195 -3.60 -17.32 22.48
C GLY A 195 -4.46 -16.24 21.83
N CYS A 196 -5.75 -16.17 22.15
CA CYS A 196 -6.69 -15.16 21.67
C CYS A 196 -7.52 -14.53 22.79
N ASP A 197 -7.26 -14.89 24.05
CA ASP A 197 -8.04 -14.52 25.24
C ASP A 197 -7.67 -13.16 25.84
N HIS A 198 -6.90 -12.36 25.10
CA HIS A 198 -6.51 -11.00 25.46
C HIS A 198 -7.73 -10.12 25.79
N PRO A 199 -7.58 -9.07 26.63
CA PRO A 199 -8.64 -8.10 26.92
C PRO A 199 -9.16 -7.40 25.66
N ASP A 200 -10.20 -6.58 25.85
CA ASP A 200 -10.70 -5.68 24.83
C ASP A 200 -9.59 -4.79 24.29
N ILE A 201 -9.64 -4.53 22.99
CA ILE A 201 -8.71 -3.64 22.31
C ILE A 201 -9.42 -2.30 22.11
N ASP A 202 -8.88 -1.25 22.73
CA ASP A 202 -9.29 0.12 22.42
C ASP A 202 -8.69 0.52 21.06
N ILE A 203 -9.56 0.72 20.07
CA ILE A 203 -9.16 1.07 18.70
C ILE A 203 -8.51 2.45 18.66
N ASP A 204 -8.92 3.36 19.55
CA ASP A 204 -8.40 4.72 19.61
C ASP A 204 -6.97 4.77 20.18
N GLN A 205 -6.52 3.68 20.81
CA GLN A 205 -5.16 3.50 21.34
C GLN A 205 -4.27 2.64 20.45
N LEU A 206 -4.75 2.24 19.26
CA LEU A 206 -3.92 1.48 18.34
C LEU A 206 -2.84 2.38 17.74
N ASP A 207 -1.59 1.98 17.95
CA ASP A 207 -0.46 2.60 17.28
C ASP A 207 -0.51 2.32 15.77
N GLY A 208 -0.04 3.31 14.99
CA GLY A 208 0.17 3.16 13.56
C GLY A 208 1.28 2.13 13.22
N PRO A 209 1.52 1.87 11.92
CA PRO A 209 2.62 1.02 11.51
C PRO A 209 3.96 1.52 12.05
N ASN A 210 4.74 0.63 12.65
CA ASN A 210 6.06 0.94 13.20
C ASN A 210 7.17 0.24 12.41
N THR A 211 8.00 1.02 11.70
CA THR A 211 9.09 0.51 10.86
C THR A 211 10.14 -0.28 11.66
N VAL A 212 10.48 0.17 12.87
CA VAL A 212 11.46 -0.52 13.72
C VAL A 212 10.94 -1.90 14.14
N GLU A 213 9.66 -1.95 14.54
CA GLU A 213 9.01 -3.21 14.87
C GLU A 213 8.90 -4.13 13.65
N TYR A 214 8.49 -3.61 12.49
CA TYR A 214 8.40 -4.37 11.26
C TYR A 214 9.77 -5.00 10.90
N LEU A 215 10.85 -4.22 10.91
CA LEU A 215 12.19 -4.72 10.60
C LEU A 215 12.68 -5.76 11.61
N ARG A 216 12.42 -5.56 12.90
CA ARG A 216 12.71 -6.56 13.95
C ARG A 216 11.97 -7.86 13.69
N ASN A 217 10.66 -7.78 13.43
CA ASN A 217 9.80 -8.93 13.18
C ASN A 217 10.16 -9.66 11.88
N LEU A 218 10.55 -8.91 10.85
CA LEU A 218 11.05 -9.47 9.60
C LEU A 218 12.34 -10.26 9.81
N ARG A 219 13.31 -9.74 10.59
CA ARG A 219 14.54 -10.48 10.93
C ARG A 219 14.24 -11.80 11.65
N ILE A 220 13.32 -11.78 12.62
CA ILE A 220 12.88 -13.00 13.33
C ILE A 220 12.32 -14.03 12.34
N LEU A 221 11.50 -13.60 11.39
CA LEU A 221 10.95 -14.48 10.37
C LEU A 221 12.06 -15.07 9.47
N LEU A 222 12.95 -14.23 8.96
CA LEU A 222 14.02 -14.63 8.03
C LEU A 222 15.07 -15.56 8.68
N GLN A 223 15.25 -15.49 9.99
CA GLN A 223 16.14 -16.39 10.75
C GLN A 223 15.52 -17.78 11.04
N SER A 224 14.30 -18.05 10.57
CA SER A 224 13.64 -19.33 10.80
C SER A 224 14.29 -20.46 10.00
N THR A 225 15.04 -21.34 10.68
CA THR A 225 15.78 -22.46 10.04
C THR A 225 14.94 -23.72 9.79
N THR A 226 13.73 -23.81 10.34
CA THR A 226 12.84 -24.96 10.17
C THR A 226 11.42 -24.50 9.86
N LYS A 227 10.64 -25.35 9.17
CA LYS A 227 9.21 -25.09 8.89
C LYS A 227 8.41 -24.83 10.17
N ARG A 228 8.76 -25.50 11.27
CA ARG A 228 8.13 -25.29 12.59
C ARG A 228 8.42 -23.89 13.13
N ASN A 229 9.68 -23.45 13.10
CA ASN A 229 10.06 -22.12 13.54
C ASN A 229 9.46 -21.04 12.64
N TYR A 230 9.44 -21.26 11.32
CA TYR A 230 8.80 -20.35 10.37
C TYR A 230 7.31 -20.18 10.68
N ASN A 231 6.56 -21.26 10.87
CA ASN A 231 5.13 -21.18 11.18
C ASN A 231 4.86 -20.48 12.52
N LYS A 232 5.69 -20.75 13.54
CA LYS A 232 5.62 -20.07 14.85
C LYS A 232 5.88 -18.57 14.70
N ASN A 233 6.95 -18.20 14.02
CA ASN A 233 7.36 -16.81 13.83
C ASN A 233 6.39 -16.05 12.94
N ARG A 234 5.88 -16.66 11.85
CA ARG A 234 4.81 -16.10 11.01
C ARG A 234 3.54 -15.80 11.80
N LEU A 235 3.12 -16.71 12.68
CA LEU A 235 1.95 -16.48 13.54
C LEU A 235 2.20 -15.33 14.53
N LEU A 236 3.42 -15.26 15.08
CA LEU A 236 3.82 -14.20 15.99
C LEU A 236 3.92 -12.85 15.31
N THR A 237 4.49 -12.76 14.11
CA THR A 237 4.81 -11.47 13.47
C THR A 237 3.73 -11.00 12.50
N GLY A 238 2.91 -11.91 11.97
CA GLY A 238 2.01 -11.61 10.87
C GLY A 238 2.71 -11.43 9.52
N ILE A 239 4.02 -11.70 9.43
CA ILE A 239 4.79 -11.55 8.20
C ILE A 239 4.98 -12.93 7.55
N VAL A 240 4.74 -13.01 6.24
CA VAL A 240 4.93 -14.22 5.42
C VAL A 240 6.26 -14.18 4.68
N ARG A 241 6.63 -13.00 4.18
CA ARG A 241 7.86 -12.71 3.42
C ARG A 241 8.14 -11.20 3.43
N PRO A 242 9.33 -10.73 3.01
CA PRO A 242 9.58 -9.31 2.83
C PRO A 242 8.57 -8.70 1.84
N SER A 243 8.06 -7.52 2.14
CA SER A 243 7.28 -6.73 1.18
C SER A 243 8.13 -6.44 -0.07
N ILE A 244 7.55 -6.64 -1.26
CA ILE A 244 8.20 -6.25 -2.54
C ILE A 244 8.43 -4.72 -2.61
N CYS A 245 7.64 -3.95 -1.85
CA CYS A 245 7.77 -2.50 -1.77
C CYS A 245 9.02 -2.03 -1.04
N LEU A 246 9.75 -2.91 -0.33
CA LEU A 246 11.05 -2.55 0.28
C LEU A 246 12.12 -2.19 -0.75
N GLY A 247 11.87 -2.42 -2.04
CA GLY A 247 12.74 -1.98 -3.13
C GLY A 247 12.57 -0.52 -3.55
N PHE A 248 11.55 0.18 -3.02
CA PHE A 248 11.37 1.61 -3.24
C PHE A 248 12.22 2.42 -2.27
N ASP A 249 12.59 3.61 -2.70
CA ASP A 249 13.33 4.58 -1.88
C ASP A 249 12.37 5.23 -0.88
N GLU A 250 12.64 5.13 0.42
CA GLU A 250 11.83 5.76 1.48
C GLU A 250 11.98 7.29 1.51
N SER A 251 13.05 7.81 0.89
CA SER A 251 13.34 9.24 0.81
C SER A 251 12.75 9.91 -0.44
N LYS A 252 11.97 9.17 -1.24
CA LYS A 252 11.40 9.66 -2.49
C LYS A 252 10.07 9.02 -2.85
#